data_AF-A0A498NEP6-F1
#
_entry.id   AF-A0A498NEP6-F1
#
_cell.length_a   1.000
_cell.length_b   1.000
_cell.length_c   1.000
_cell.angle_alpha   90.00
_cell.angle_beta   90.00
_cell.angle_gamma   90.00
#
_symmetry.space_group_name_H-M   'P 1'
#
loop_
_entity.id
_entity.type
_entity.pdbx_description
1 polymer ?
#
loop_
_entity_poly.entity_id
_entity_poly.type
_entity_poly.pdbx_seq_one_letter_code
_entity_poly.pdbx_strand_id
1 'polypeptide(L)'
;MIWCTIPKFCDMTFIVSSTFFACPCLGVSESKEFAESTRRRAYGLVAQAYTSISAEDFAAFVGYSVEEAVKGVVSHGWQADPNTRMIMPQKPDPPPVSLVPNEQQLARLTDYVAFLEN
;
A
#
# COMPACT_ATOMS: atom_id res chain seq x y z
N MET A 1 28.73 23.22 16.48
CA MET A 1 27.43 23.93 16.43
C MET A 1 27.39 24.73 15.15
N ILE A 2 26.35 24.50 14.35
CA ILE A 2 25.97 25.25 13.14
C ILE A 2 26.98 24.96 12.00
N TRP A 3 26.66 24.53 10.79
CA TRP A 3 25.64 24.96 9.85
C TRP A 3 25.43 23.84 8.82
N CYS A 4 24.20 23.38 8.60
CA CYS A 4 23.84 22.85 7.28
C CYS A 4 22.47 23.40 6.92
N THR A 5 22.50 24.69 6.61
CA THR A 5 21.44 25.41 5.93
C THR A 5 21.39 24.90 4.48
N ILE A 6 20.39 24.08 4.17
CA ILE A 6 19.84 23.98 2.81
C ILE A 6 19.22 25.37 2.55
N PRO A 7 19.32 26.04 1.39
CA PRO A 7 19.14 25.42 0.07
C PRO A 7 19.94 26.06 -1.08
N LYS A 8 19.85 25.41 -2.26
CA LYS A 8 19.65 25.99 -3.60
C LYS A 8 20.67 25.54 -4.64
N PHE A 9 20.05 25.07 -5.74
CA PHE A 9 20.55 25.02 -7.09
C PHE A 9 21.48 23.85 -7.44
N CYS A 10 20.83 22.84 -8.05
CA CYS A 10 21.33 22.23 -9.27
C CYS A 10 21.91 23.33 -10.16
N ASP A 11 23.22 23.42 -10.26
CA ASP A 11 23.85 24.04 -11.43
C ASP A 11 24.43 22.96 -12.31
N MET A 12 24.15 23.15 -13.58
CA MET A 12 24.18 22.20 -14.65
C MET A 12 25.38 22.55 -15.50
N THR A 13 26.57 22.02 -15.20
CA THR A 13 27.66 21.96 -16.19
C THR A 13 28.72 20.91 -15.83
N PHE A 14 28.63 19.78 -16.50
CA PHE A 14 29.73 19.10 -17.20
C PHE A 14 31.07 18.96 -16.46
N ILE A 15 31.40 17.74 -16.03
CA ILE A 15 32.68 17.12 -16.36
C ILE A 15 32.44 15.65 -16.74
N VAL A 16 32.27 15.40 -18.05
CA VAL A 16 32.75 14.16 -18.66
C VAL A 16 34.27 14.13 -18.47
N SER A 17 34.73 13.40 -17.48
CA SER A 17 36.11 12.93 -17.45
C SER A 17 36.15 11.55 -16.82
N SER A 18 36.58 10.62 -17.64
CA SER A 18 36.93 9.26 -17.32
C SER A 18 37.93 9.24 -16.17
N THR A 19 37.47 8.92 -14.95
CA THR A 19 38.19 8.16 -13.93
C THR A 19 37.29 8.03 -12.68
N PHE A 20 36.61 6.89 -12.61
CA PHE A 20 36.51 6.09 -11.39
C PHE A 20 36.45 6.85 -10.05
N PHE A 21 35.29 7.43 -9.72
CA PHE A 21 34.81 7.37 -8.35
C PHE A 21 33.64 6.39 -8.34
N ALA A 22 33.99 5.10 -8.30
CA ALA A 22 33.07 4.10 -7.79
C ALA A 22 32.70 4.54 -6.37
N CYS A 23 31.52 5.14 -6.20
CA CYS A 23 30.78 4.99 -4.96
C CYS A 23 30.15 3.59 -5.01
N PRO A 24 30.66 2.58 -4.29
CA PRO A 24 30.00 1.27 -4.22
C PRO A 24 28.66 1.35 -3.45
N CYS A 25 28.34 2.52 -2.87
CA CYS A 25 27.20 2.71 -1.99
C CYS A 25 25.91 3.15 -2.71
N LEU A 26 25.96 3.54 -3.99
CA LEU A 26 24.83 4.19 -4.68
C LEU A 26 24.08 3.31 -5.69
N GLY A 27 24.26 1.98 -5.64
CA GLY A 27 23.65 1.05 -6.61
C GLY A 27 22.65 0.05 -6.02
N VAL A 28 22.46 0.01 -4.69
CA VAL A 28 21.61 -1.00 -4.02
C VAL A 28 20.41 -0.38 -3.29
N SER A 29 20.33 0.95 -3.17
CA SER A 29 19.20 1.61 -2.52
C SER A 29 17.96 1.70 -3.42
N GLU A 30 18.12 1.99 -4.71
CA GLU A 30 16.97 2.16 -5.63
C GLU A 30 16.17 0.86 -5.84
N SER A 31 16.85 -0.29 -5.97
CA SER A 31 16.17 -1.59 -6.13
C SER A 31 15.45 -2.04 -4.86
N LYS A 32 16.00 -1.71 -3.68
CA LYS A 32 15.37 -2.01 -2.39
C LYS A 32 14.17 -1.11 -2.10
N GLU A 33 14.24 0.17 -2.46
CA GLU A 33 13.15 1.13 -2.30
C GLU A 33 11.96 0.79 -3.21
N PHE A 34 12.22 0.42 -4.47
CA PHE A 34 11.18 -0.07 -5.37
C PHE A 34 10.52 -1.37 -4.86
N ALA A 35 11.32 -2.30 -4.35
CA ALA A 35 10.81 -3.53 -3.75
C ALA A 35 9.96 -3.24 -2.49
N GLU A 36 10.35 -2.27 -1.68
CA GLU A 36 9.56 -1.84 -0.52
C GLU A 36 8.23 -1.18 -0.92
N SER A 37 8.24 -0.31 -1.93
CA SER A 37 7.02 0.29 -2.49
C SER A 37 6.06 -0.77 -3.04
N THR A 38 6.61 -1.75 -3.77
CA THR A 38 5.83 -2.87 -4.32
C THR A 38 5.24 -3.72 -3.21
N ARG A 39 6.03 -4.01 -2.15
CA ARG A 39 5.53 -4.72 -0.96
C ARG A 39 4.39 -3.97 -0.30
N ARG A 40 4.56 -2.68 0.02
CA ARG A 40 3.50 -1.85 0.64
C ARG A 40 2.19 -1.90 -0.17
N ARG A 41 2.29 -1.86 -1.51
CA ARG A 41 1.13 -2.03 -2.39
C ARG A 41 0.52 -3.43 -2.31
N ALA A 42 1.34 -4.48 -2.27
CA ALA A 42 0.87 -5.86 -2.12
C ALA A 42 0.07 -6.06 -0.83
N TYR A 43 0.49 -5.48 0.30
CA TYR A 43 -0.29 -5.49 1.55
C TYR A 43 -1.69 -4.90 1.36
N GLY A 44 -1.78 -3.72 0.72
CA GLY A 44 -3.08 -3.08 0.46
C GLY A 44 -4.00 -3.92 -0.43
N LEU A 45 -3.45 -4.56 -1.46
CA LEU A 45 -4.20 -5.44 -2.37
C LEU A 45 -4.69 -6.70 -1.65
N VAL A 46 -3.84 -7.34 -0.86
CA VAL A 46 -4.19 -8.55 -0.11
C VAL A 46 -5.32 -8.25 0.89
N ALA A 47 -5.23 -7.12 1.60
CA ALA A 47 -6.29 -6.70 2.51
C ALA A 47 -7.63 -6.47 1.82
N GLN A 48 -7.64 -5.93 0.59
CA GLN A 48 -8.88 -5.65 -0.15
C GLN A 48 -9.47 -6.90 -0.81
N ALA A 49 -8.64 -7.74 -1.41
CA ALA A 49 -9.09 -8.86 -2.23
C ALA A 49 -9.41 -10.11 -1.40
N TYR A 50 -8.69 -10.35 -0.29
CA TYR A 50 -8.79 -11.60 0.46
C TYR A 50 -9.37 -11.37 1.86
N THR A 51 -10.29 -12.25 2.26
CA THR A 51 -10.75 -12.39 3.65
C THR A 51 -9.90 -13.39 4.44
N SER A 52 -9.25 -14.31 3.74
CA SER A 52 -8.27 -15.26 4.26
C SER A 52 -7.32 -15.66 3.13
N ILE A 53 -6.02 -15.74 3.41
CA ILE A 53 -4.98 -16.13 2.45
C ILE A 53 -3.97 -17.06 3.13
N SER A 54 -3.37 -18.01 2.41
CA SER A 54 -2.31 -18.84 2.98
C SER A 54 -1.04 -18.03 3.23
N ALA A 55 -0.27 -18.39 4.26
CA ALA A 55 1.01 -17.76 4.57
C ALA A 55 2.06 -17.98 3.46
N GLU A 56 1.93 -19.07 2.71
CA GLU A 56 2.82 -19.42 1.59
C GLU A 56 2.56 -18.53 0.38
N ASP A 57 1.29 -18.34 0.00
CA ASP A 57 0.92 -17.45 -1.11
C ASP A 57 1.25 -15.99 -0.77
N PHE A 58 1.01 -15.61 0.49
CA PHE A 58 1.37 -14.27 0.95
C PHE A 58 2.88 -14.05 0.89
N ALA A 59 3.68 -14.99 1.40
CA ALA A 59 5.14 -14.96 1.32
C ALA A 59 5.65 -14.82 -0.12
N ALA A 60 5.01 -15.50 -1.09
CA ALA A 60 5.33 -15.37 -2.51
C ALA A 60 5.05 -13.97 -3.08
N PHE A 61 4.03 -13.26 -2.60
CA PHE A 61 3.72 -11.89 -3.05
C PHE A 61 4.68 -10.83 -2.53
N VAL A 62 5.14 -10.96 -1.29
CA VAL A 62 6.07 -9.99 -0.67
C VAL A 62 7.55 -10.40 -0.80
N GLY A 63 7.83 -11.64 -1.21
CA GLY A 63 9.19 -12.18 -1.34
C GLY A 63 9.87 -12.42 0.01
N TYR A 64 9.09 -12.76 1.04
CA TYR A 64 9.59 -13.14 2.36
C TYR A 64 9.60 -14.65 2.55
N SER A 65 10.31 -15.13 3.57
CA SER A 65 10.06 -16.49 4.05
C SER A 65 8.70 -16.55 4.76
N VAL A 66 8.14 -17.76 4.93
CA VAL A 66 6.82 -17.93 5.58
C VAL A 66 6.85 -17.40 7.02
N GLU A 67 7.96 -17.57 7.72
CA GLU A 67 8.13 -17.10 9.10
C GLU A 67 8.22 -15.57 9.18
N GLU A 68 8.90 -14.95 8.21
CA GLU A 68 9.02 -13.49 8.10
C GLU A 68 7.69 -12.85 7.71
N ALA A 69 6.97 -13.47 6.78
CA ALA A 69 5.62 -13.08 6.38
C ALA A 69 4.68 -13.04 7.58
N VAL A 70 4.64 -14.10 8.41
CA VAL A 70 3.78 -14.14 9.60
C VAL A 70 4.17 -13.05 10.61
N LYS A 71 5.46 -12.81 10.83
CA LYS A 71 5.93 -11.72 11.71
C LYS A 71 5.51 -10.34 11.19
N GLY A 72 5.59 -10.12 9.87
CA GLY A 72 5.17 -8.87 9.23
C GLY A 72 3.66 -8.63 9.29
N VAL A 73 2.88 -9.70 9.19
CA VAL A 73 1.41 -9.66 9.30
C VAL A 73 0.97 -9.34 10.73
N VAL A 74 1.59 -9.98 11.73
CA VAL A 74 1.30 -9.72 13.15
C VAL A 74 1.70 -8.30 13.54
N SER A 75 2.82 -7.77 13.03
CA SER A 75 3.20 -6.37 13.25
C SER A 75 2.25 -5.38 12.56
N HIS A 76 1.58 -5.80 11.49
CA HIS A 76 0.52 -5.04 10.82
C HIS A 76 -0.85 -5.15 11.53
N GLY A 77 -0.96 -5.93 12.61
CA GLY A 77 -2.21 -6.12 13.35
C GLY A 77 -3.20 -7.08 12.69
N TRP A 78 -2.76 -7.87 11.71
CA TRP A 78 -3.56 -8.92 11.10
C TRP A 78 -3.44 -10.22 11.91
N GLN A 79 -4.47 -11.07 11.85
CA GLN A 79 -4.44 -12.36 12.53
C GLN A 79 -3.74 -13.39 11.64
N ALA A 80 -2.85 -14.18 12.21
CA ALA A 80 -2.21 -15.29 11.53
C ALA A 80 -2.37 -16.54 12.40
N ASP A 81 -3.05 -17.55 11.86
CA ASP A 81 -3.26 -18.83 12.52
C ASP A 81 -2.09 -19.77 12.22
N PRO A 82 -1.21 -20.07 13.20
CA PRO A 82 -0.05 -20.94 12.95
C PRO A 82 -0.45 -22.40 12.70
N ASN A 83 -1.65 -22.82 13.13
CA ASN A 83 -2.14 -24.18 12.96
C ASN A 83 -2.66 -24.45 11.53
N THR A 84 -3.29 -23.47 10.90
CA THR A 84 -3.86 -23.58 9.55
C THR A 84 -2.96 -22.94 8.49
N ARG A 85 -1.88 -22.25 8.92
CA ARG A 85 -1.02 -21.39 8.07
C ARG A 85 -1.83 -20.36 7.30
N MET A 86 -2.91 -19.86 7.88
CA MET A 86 -3.78 -18.87 7.26
C MET A 86 -3.54 -17.50 7.89
N ILE A 87 -3.50 -16.48 7.05
CA ILE A 87 -3.51 -15.08 7.41
C ILE A 87 -4.92 -14.54 7.16
N MET A 88 -5.47 -13.84 8.14
CA MET A 88 -6.73 -13.11 8.06
C MET A 88 -6.42 -11.60 8.13
N PRO A 89 -6.29 -10.94 6.97
CA PRO A 89 -6.19 -9.50 6.91
C PRO A 89 -7.45 -8.85 7.48
N GLN A 90 -7.29 -7.92 8.41
CA GLN A 90 -8.42 -7.05 8.77
C GLN A 90 -8.60 -6.02 7.65
N LYS A 91 -9.72 -6.13 6.93
CA LYS A 91 -10.12 -5.07 5.99
C LYS A 91 -10.30 -3.77 6.79
N PRO A 92 -9.70 -2.65 6.37
CA PRO A 92 -10.18 -1.36 6.84
C PRO A 92 -11.65 -1.29 6.46
N ASP A 93 -12.51 -0.95 7.43
CA ASP A 93 -13.94 -0.83 7.21
C ASP A 93 -14.18 -0.08 5.91
N PRO A 94 -15.05 -0.61 5.01
CA PRO A 94 -15.35 0.09 3.78
C PRO A 94 -15.74 1.52 4.13
N PRO A 95 -15.18 2.55 3.45
CA PRO A 95 -15.58 3.92 3.70
C PRO A 95 -17.10 3.96 3.67
N PRO A 96 -17.75 4.57 4.68
CA PRO A 96 -19.20 4.53 4.81
C PRO A 96 -19.73 4.98 3.46
N VAL A 97 -20.26 4.01 2.72
CA VAL A 97 -20.99 4.29 1.49
C VAL A 97 -21.98 5.32 1.97
N SER A 98 -21.98 6.51 1.35
CA SER A 98 -22.98 7.51 1.67
C SER A 98 -24.31 6.91 1.26
N LEU A 99 -24.87 6.14 2.18
CA LEU A 99 -26.25 5.82 2.28
C LEU A 99 -26.85 7.21 2.45
N VAL A 100 -27.16 7.86 1.33
CA VAL A 100 -28.18 8.89 1.33
C VAL A 100 -29.28 8.28 2.18
N PRO A 101 -29.58 8.84 3.36
CA PRO A 101 -30.46 8.19 4.30
C PRO A 101 -31.72 7.83 3.54
N ASN A 102 -32.10 6.56 3.58
CA ASN A 102 -33.09 5.92 2.70
C ASN A 102 -34.32 6.81 2.40
N GLU A 103 -34.74 7.61 3.38
CA GLU A 103 -35.80 8.60 3.28
C GLU A 103 -35.57 9.69 2.21
N GLN A 104 -34.36 10.22 2.07
CA GLN A 104 -34.02 11.18 1.02
C GLN A 104 -33.97 10.53 -0.38
N GLN A 105 -33.63 9.24 -0.47
CA GLN A 105 -33.71 8.51 -1.73
C GLN A 105 -35.17 8.29 -2.12
N LEU A 106 -36.02 7.92 -1.16
CA LEU A 106 -37.46 7.76 -1.35
C LEU A 106 -38.12 9.07 -1.79
N ALA A 107 -37.82 10.19 -1.14
CA ALA A 107 -38.34 11.50 -1.53
C ALA A 107 -37.99 11.85 -2.98
N ARG A 108 -36.74 11.63 -3.40
CA ARG A 108 -36.31 11.84 -4.79
C ARG A 108 -37.03 10.91 -5.77
N LEU A 109 -37.22 9.64 -5.42
CA LEU A 109 -37.96 8.67 -6.25
C LEU A 109 -39.43 9.09 -6.40
N THR A 110 -40.05 9.61 -5.34
CA THR A 110 -41.40 10.16 -5.38
C THR A 110 -41.49 11.38 -6.30
N ASP A 111 -40.53 12.31 -6.21
CA ASP A 111 -40.48 13.47 -7.10
C ASP A 111 -40.29 13.07 -8.58
N TYR A 112 -39.47 12.04 -8.85
CA TYR A 112 -39.30 11.51 -10.21
C TYR A 112 -40.57 10.91 -10.79
N VAL A 113 -41.34 10.13 -10.00
CA VAL A 113 -42.63 9.57 -10.45
C VAL A 113 -43.62 10.69 -10.72
N ALA A 114 -43.73 11.68 -9.82
CA ALA A 114 -44.61 12.83 -9.99
C ALA A 114 -44.28 13.65 -11.26
N PHE A 115 -43.01 13.75 -11.65
CA PHE A 115 -42.61 14.39 -12.90
C PHE A 115 -43.04 13.62 -14.16
N LEU A 116 -43.06 12.28 -14.10
CA LEU A 116 -43.39 11.44 -15.27
C LEU A 116 -44.89 11.27 -15.50
N GLU A 117 -45.72 11.54 -14.48
CA GLU A 117 -47.18 11.40 -14.54
C GLU A 117 -47.92 12.64 -15.07
N ASN A 118 -47.21 13.73 -15.39
CA ASN A 118 -47.75 15.02 -15.84
C ASN A 118 -47.16 15.43 -17.21
#